data_AF-A0A849ID99-F1
#
_entry.id   AF-A0A849ID99-F1
#
_cell.length_a   1.000
_cell.length_b   1.000
_cell.length_c   1.000
_cell.angle_alpha   90.00
_cell.angle_beta   90.00
_cell.angle_gamma   90.00
#
_symmetry.space_group_name_H-M   'P 1'
#
loop_
_entity.id
_entity.type
_entity.pdbx_description
1 polymer ?
#
loop_
_entity_poly.entity_id
_entity_poly.type
_entity_poly.pdbx_seq_one_letter_code
_entity_poly.pdbx_strand_id
1 'polypeptide(L)'
;MNLMDVGLAFLEGLALVASPCILPVLPLVLATSIEGGRNRPFGIISGFVLSFTLFALLARQMVELSGLDPGSIRDASLFLLTAFGIVLLSGRLSEKFAEFTSRIADFGLAGKGEGFAGGLLMGSLIGLVWTPCAGPILAAVLVEVIRQQTSLESGFVIASFATGAALPMLLIAMAGKRILHRLAFFSRHAATVRRSFGILMLLSVVSIASGFDFSFSSGEKAATGVSHLENALASPYPAPEFSGIQGWINSTALTMRGLRGKVVLVDFWTYSCINCIRTLPHLEEWDRKYRKLGLVIVGIHSPEFAFEKNFDNVKKAVEREGIRYPVGLDSDLDTWSNYNNLYWPAHYLVDRQGRVVYTHFGEGEYAATENNIRQLLGLGNEAVADSESSPFSIGQTPETYLGYERAERFAASAVRNEAANYFLPSRLHRDEWALDGAWRIEGQRIVSAAKGSSIGIEFTARKVYLVLGSKTPIRVTVKLDGKVAKTFTVNGHELYQLIDRGSFGRGMLEIIADSPGLEAYAFTFGS
;
A
#
# COMPACT_ATOMS: atom_id res chain seq x y z
N MET A 1 -19.47 -6.39 10.88
CA MET A 1 -19.25 -5.81 12.21
C MET A 1 -18.60 -6.82 13.17
N ASN A 2 -17.26 -6.85 13.23
CA ASN A 2 -16.56 -7.65 14.23
C ASN A 2 -16.50 -6.88 15.55
N LEU A 3 -17.04 -7.45 16.63
CA LEU A 3 -16.98 -6.84 17.96
C LEU A 3 -15.53 -6.68 18.46
N MET A 4 -14.61 -7.47 17.91
CA MET A 4 -13.19 -7.48 18.24
C MET A 4 -12.47 -6.22 17.70
N ASP A 5 -12.75 -5.82 16.46
CA ASP A 5 -12.15 -4.65 15.82
C ASP A 5 -12.58 -3.35 16.53
N VAL A 6 -13.85 -3.28 16.93
CA VAL A 6 -14.39 -2.16 17.74
C VAL A 6 -13.73 -2.09 19.11
N GLY A 7 -13.45 -3.24 19.73
CA GLY A 7 -12.75 -3.34 21.00
C GLY A 7 -11.27 -2.95 20.90
N LEU A 8 -10.59 -3.35 19.83
CA LEU A 8 -9.20 -2.98 19.57
C LEU A 8 -9.07 -1.47 19.35
N ALA A 9 -9.93 -0.88 18.51
CA ALA A 9 -9.98 0.56 18.26
C ALA A 9 -10.21 1.37 19.56
N PHE A 10 -11.04 0.86 20.47
CA PHE A 10 -11.25 1.48 21.78
C PHE A 10 -9.97 1.46 22.65
N LEU A 11 -9.26 0.32 22.67
CA LEU A 11 -8.01 0.18 23.41
C LEU A 11 -6.89 1.04 22.83
N GLU A 12 -6.80 1.16 21.51
CA GLU A 12 -5.87 2.05 20.82
C GLU A 12 -6.16 3.52 21.13
N GLY A 13 -7.44 3.91 21.13
CA GLY A 13 -7.86 5.24 21.59
C GLY A 13 -7.43 5.51 23.04
N LEU A 14 -7.53 4.52 23.91
CA LEU A 14 -7.10 4.64 25.31
C LEU A 14 -5.56 4.75 25.43
N ALA A 15 -4.83 3.98 24.62
CA ALA A 15 -3.37 4.04 24.53
C ALA A 15 -2.88 5.39 23.98
N LEU A 16 -3.69 6.06 23.14
CA LEU A 16 -3.37 7.38 22.59
C LEU A 16 -3.00 8.37 23.69
N VAL A 17 -3.60 8.30 24.88
CA VAL A 17 -3.33 9.21 26.02
C VAL A 17 -1.87 9.18 26.51
N ALA A 18 -1.16 8.06 26.27
CA ALA A 18 0.27 7.96 26.56
C ALA A 18 1.15 8.64 25.49
N SER A 19 0.56 9.14 24.40
CA SER A 19 1.30 9.77 23.32
C SER A 19 1.98 11.06 23.80
N PRO A 20 3.26 11.24 23.49
CA PRO A 20 4.05 12.38 23.94
C PRO A 20 3.49 13.75 23.49
N CYS A 21 2.56 13.78 22.54
CA CYS A 21 1.90 14.98 22.06
C CYS A 21 0.78 15.50 22.99
N ILE A 22 0.27 14.70 23.94
CA ILE A 22 -0.89 15.04 24.79
C ILE A 22 -0.49 15.61 26.12
N LEU A 23 0.57 15.04 26.69
CA LEU A 23 1.07 15.41 28.01
C LEU A 23 1.37 16.92 28.15
N PRO A 24 1.88 17.64 27.11
CA PRO A 24 2.07 19.08 27.19
C PRO A 24 0.78 19.91 27.22
N VAL A 25 -0.33 19.40 26.67
CA VAL A 25 -1.62 20.09 26.56
C VAL A 25 -2.50 19.81 27.77
N LEU A 26 -2.24 18.70 28.48
CA LEU A 26 -2.97 18.29 29.68
C LEU A 26 -3.10 19.40 30.75
N PRO A 27 -2.07 20.20 31.06
CA PRO A 27 -2.18 21.29 32.03
C PRO A 27 -3.14 22.40 31.58
N LEU A 28 -3.20 22.69 30.28
CA LEU A 28 -4.10 23.70 29.71
C LEU A 28 -5.56 23.22 29.76
N VAL A 29 -5.80 21.94 29.45
CA VAL A 29 -7.12 21.31 29.58
C VAL A 29 -7.58 21.29 31.03
N LEU A 30 -6.67 21.00 31.96
CA LEU A 30 -6.97 21.05 33.40
C LEU A 30 -7.28 22.49 33.86
N ALA A 31 -6.51 23.49 33.44
CA ALA A 31 -6.75 24.89 33.78
C ALA A 31 -8.14 25.36 33.28
N THR A 32 -8.46 25.09 32.02
CA THR A 32 -9.73 25.48 31.39
C THR A 32 -10.94 24.67 31.87
N SER A 33 -10.72 23.45 32.39
CA SER A 33 -11.78 22.62 32.98
C SER A 33 -12.14 23.02 34.42
N ILE A 34 -11.27 23.74 35.13
CA ILE A 34 -11.51 24.16 36.52
C ILE A 34 -12.36 25.42 36.58
N GLU A 35 -12.20 26.33 35.61
CA GLU A 35 -12.95 27.59 35.50
C GLU A 35 -14.37 27.42 34.94
N GLY A 36 -14.77 26.21 34.53
CA GLY A 36 -16.07 25.95 33.89
C GLY A 36 -17.12 25.30 34.78
N GLY A 37 -18.40 25.49 34.42
CA GLY A 37 -19.55 24.83 35.06
C GLY A 37 -19.54 23.30 34.91
N ARG A 38 -20.35 22.59 35.71
CA ARG A 38 -20.42 21.11 35.82
C ARG A 38 -20.59 20.37 34.48
N ASN A 39 -21.16 21.01 33.47
CA ASN A 39 -21.44 20.40 32.16
C ASN A 39 -20.36 20.69 31.10
N ARG A 40 -19.35 21.50 31.41
CA ARG A 40 -18.30 21.88 30.45
C ARG A 40 -17.42 20.70 30.00
N PRO A 41 -16.98 19.76 30.86
CA PRO A 41 -16.19 18.60 30.43
C PRO A 41 -16.91 17.71 29.41
N PHE A 42 -18.22 17.50 29.58
CA PHE A 42 -19.04 16.77 28.60
C PHE A 42 -19.13 17.50 27.25
N GLY A 43 -19.12 18.84 27.26
CA GLY A 43 -19.00 19.65 26.04
C GLY A 43 -17.66 19.42 25.32
N ILE A 44 -16.56 19.40 26.06
CA ILE A 44 -15.21 19.17 25.49
C ILE A 44 -15.15 17.81 24.78
N ILE A 45 -15.68 16.76 25.41
CA ILE A 45 -15.65 15.41 24.85
C ILE A 45 -16.52 15.29 23.60
N SER A 46 -17.76 15.79 23.68
CA SER A 46 -18.65 15.74 22.51
C SER A 46 -18.10 16.54 21.35
N GLY A 47 -17.49 17.70 21.61
CA GLY A 47 -16.84 18.52 20.57
C GLY A 47 -15.62 17.84 19.96
N PHE A 48 -14.82 17.18 20.81
CA PHE A 48 -13.67 16.40 20.39
C PHE A 48 -14.08 15.22 19.49
N VAL A 49 -15.01 14.38 19.94
CA VAL A 49 -15.50 13.21 19.19
C VAL A 49 -16.12 13.63 17.86
N LEU A 50 -16.96 14.66 17.86
CA LEU A 50 -17.62 15.16 16.65
C LEU A 50 -16.62 15.73 15.64
N SER A 51 -15.71 16.61 16.08
CA SER A 51 -14.71 17.24 15.20
C SER A 51 -13.76 16.20 14.61
N PHE A 52 -13.29 15.26 15.43
CA PHE A 52 -12.39 14.20 15.00
C PHE A 52 -13.04 13.26 13.99
N THR A 53 -14.27 12.80 14.28
CA THR A 53 -15.03 11.93 13.37
C THR A 53 -15.31 12.63 12.05
N LEU A 54 -15.75 13.90 12.09
CA LEU A 54 -16.04 14.68 10.90
C LEU A 54 -14.79 14.90 10.04
N PHE A 55 -13.68 15.28 10.66
CA PHE A 55 -12.42 15.50 9.96
C PHE A 55 -11.89 14.20 9.33
N ALA A 56 -11.92 13.08 10.05
CA ALA A 56 -11.49 11.78 9.53
C ALA A 56 -12.31 11.35 8.30
N LEU A 57 -13.62 11.57 8.31
CA LEU A 57 -14.50 11.29 7.17
C LEU A 57 -14.23 12.23 5.98
N LEU A 58 -14.04 13.53 6.24
CA LEU A 58 -13.76 14.53 5.19
C LEU A 58 -12.36 14.36 4.58
N ALA A 59 -11.38 13.93 5.37
CA ALA A 59 -10.02 13.69 4.90
C ALA A 59 -9.98 12.66 3.77
N ARG A 60 -10.79 11.58 3.86
CA ARG A 60 -10.93 10.60 2.77
C ARG A 60 -11.38 11.26 1.47
N GLN A 61 -12.41 12.10 1.55
CA GLN A 61 -12.99 12.76 0.38
C GLN A 61 -12.04 13.81 -0.21
N MET A 62 -11.27 14.52 0.63
CA MET A 62 -10.24 15.45 0.14
C MET A 62 -9.09 14.72 -0.55
N VAL A 63 -8.63 13.58 -0.04
CA VAL A 63 -7.54 12.81 -0.66
C VAL A 63 -7.94 12.29 -2.04
N GLU A 64 -9.17 11.77 -2.19
CA GLU A 64 -9.69 11.30 -3.49
C GLU A 64 -9.81 12.43 -4.53
N LEU A 65 -10.14 13.65 -4.12
CA LEU A 65 -10.34 14.79 -5.02
C LEU A 65 -9.06 15.54 -5.37
N SER A 66 -8.04 15.52 -4.50
CA SER A 66 -6.91 16.46 -4.60
C SER A 66 -5.72 15.93 -5.39
N GLY A 67 -5.64 14.62 -5.66
CA GLY A 67 -4.52 14.01 -6.41
C GLY A 67 -3.13 14.33 -5.84
N LEU A 68 -3.06 14.68 -4.55
CA LEU A 68 -1.84 15.13 -3.90
C LEU A 68 -0.90 13.94 -3.69
N ASP A 69 0.35 14.11 -4.09
CA ASP A 69 1.39 13.12 -3.84
C ASP A 69 1.54 12.88 -2.32
N PRO A 70 1.46 11.62 -1.85
CA PRO A 70 1.59 11.28 -0.43
C PRO A 70 2.87 11.82 0.23
N GLY A 71 3.94 12.01 -0.56
CA GLY A 71 5.19 12.62 -0.10
C GLY A 71 5.00 14.07 0.37
N SER A 72 4.17 14.85 -0.32
CA SER A 72 3.93 16.26 0.03
C SER A 72 3.20 16.42 1.37
N ILE A 73 2.27 15.50 1.68
CA ILE A 73 1.54 15.49 2.97
C ILE A 73 2.48 15.11 4.11
N ARG A 74 3.38 14.13 3.86
CA ARG A 74 4.42 13.73 4.83
C ARG A 74 5.35 14.90 5.14
N ASP A 75 5.86 15.59 4.12
CA ASP A 75 6.80 16.70 4.29
C ASP A 75 6.16 17.89 5.03
N ALA A 76 4.91 18.23 4.70
CA ALA A 76 4.16 19.25 5.41
C ALA A 76 3.97 18.91 6.90
N SER A 77 3.68 17.64 7.21
CA SER A 77 3.51 17.15 8.58
C SER A 77 4.83 17.19 9.36
N LEU A 78 5.93 16.76 8.73
CA LEU A 78 7.27 16.82 9.35
C LEU A 78 7.71 18.25 9.62
N PHE A 79 7.45 19.19 8.70
CA PHE A 79 7.74 20.60 8.90
C PHE A 79 6.98 21.16 10.11
N LEU A 80 5.67 20.88 10.21
CA LEU A 80 4.82 21.33 11.31
C LEU A 80 5.28 20.76 12.66
N LEU A 81 5.56 19.47 12.73
CA LEU A 81 6.04 18.80 13.94
C LEU A 81 7.42 19.33 14.38
N THR A 82 8.31 19.61 13.43
CA THR A 82 9.62 20.25 13.70
C THR A 82 9.44 21.62 14.33
N ALA A 83 8.58 22.46 13.73
CA ALA A 83 8.31 23.79 14.25
C ALA A 83 7.76 23.73 15.69
N PHE A 84 6.84 22.82 15.98
CA PHE A 84 6.29 22.64 17.32
C PHE A 84 7.32 22.14 18.33
N GLY A 85 8.18 21.18 17.95
CA GLY A 85 9.28 20.71 18.79
C GLY A 85 10.26 21.82 19.17
N ILE A 86 10.59 22.71 18.23
CA ILE A 86 11.44 23.89 18.46
C ILE A 86 10.77 24.89 19.43
N VAL A 87 9.46 25.11 19.29
CA VAL A 87 8.68 25.95 20.22
C VAL A 87 8.74 25.40 21.65
N LEU A 88 8.63 24.07 21.81
CA LEU A 88 8.70 23.44 23.13
C LEU A 88 10.08 23.53 23.78
N LEU A 89 11.17 23.50 22.98
CA LEU A 89 12.54 23.66 23.49
C LEU A 89 12.84 25.05 24.07
N SER A 90 12.21 26.11 23.56
CA SER A 90 12.50 27.49 23.95
C SER A 90 11.44 28.04 24.91
N GLY A 91 11.82 28.27 26.18
CA GLY A 91 10.96 28.85 27.22
C GLY A 91 10.15 30.06 26.71
N ARG A 92 10.86 31.04 26.14
CA ARG A 92 10.30 32.29 25.60
C ARG A 92 9.36 32.09 24.40
N LEU A 93 9.66 31.13 23.52
CA LEU A 93 8.88 30.93 22.30
C LEU A 93 7.52 30.29 22.63
N SER A 94 7.50 29.37 23.59
CA SER A 94 6.26 28.78 24.08
C SER A 94 5.41 29.73 24.93
N GLU A 95 6.02 30.68 25.66
CA GLU A 95 5.25 31.73 26.34
C GLU A 95 4.54 32.63 25.32
N LYS A 96 5.25 33.05 24.27
CA LYS A 96 4.65 33.80 23.15
C LYS A 96 3.59 33.00 22.40
N PHE A 97 3.82 31.70 22.19
CA PHE A 97 2.85 30.81 21.55
C PHE A 97 1.61 30.63 22.42
N ALA A 98 1.76 30.49 23.74
CA ALA A 98 0.65 30.41 24.67
C ALA A 98 -0.16 31.71 24.68
N GLU A 99 0.49 32.87 24.66
CA GLU A 99 -0.16 34.18 24.58
C GLU A 99 -0.89 34.38 23.24
N PHE A 100 -0.30 33.94 22.13
CA PHE A 100 -0.93 33.97 20.82
C PHE A 100 -2.16 33.04 20.77
N THR A 101 -2.03 31.84 21.31
CA THR A 101 -3.11 30.85 21.35
C THR A 101 -4.24 31.30 22.26
N SER A 102 -3.94 31.91 23.41
CA SER A 102 -4.96 32.47 24.30
C SER A 102 -5.70 33.63 23.64
N ARG A 103 -5.02 34.50 22.88
CA ARG A 103 -5.67 35.57 22.11
C ARG A 103 -6.59 35.05 21.00
N ILE A 104 -6.19 33.98 20.29
CA ILE A 104 -7.06 33.33 19.29
C ILE A 104 -8.25 32.64 19.96
N ALA A 105 -8.01 31.99 21.11
CA ALA A 105 -9.08 31.41 21.92
C ALA A 105 -10.06 32.50 22.34
N ASP A 106 -9.59 33.63 22.87
CA ASP A 106 -10.42 34.77 23.27
C ASP A 106 -11.23 35.35 22.09
N PHE A 107 -10.65 35.40 20.89
CA PHE A 107 -11.35 35.83 19.67
C PHE A 107 -12.49 34.88 19.27
N GLY A 108 -12.33 33.57 19.49
CA GLY A 108 -13.40 32.56 19.30
C GLY A 108 -14.38 32.45 20.47
N LEU A 109 -14.03 32.98 21.64
CA LEU A 109 -14.77 32.89 22.91
C LEU A 109 -15.65 34.12 23.20
N ALA A 110 -15.64 35.15 22.34
CA ALA A 110 -16.33 36.43 22.53
C ALA A 110 -17.88 36.40 22.56
N GLY A 111 -18.50 35.26 22.90
CA GLY A 111 -19.95 35.17 23.06
C GLY A 111 -20.55 33.82 23.47
N LYS A 112 -19.76 32.79 23.80
CA LYS A 112 -20.30 31.48 24.24
C LYS A 112 -19.68 31.06 25.58
N GLY A 113 -20.43 31.35 26.66
CA GLY A 113 -19.99 31.33 28.06
C GLY A 113 -19.64 29.96 28.67
N GLU A 114 -19.52 29.96 30.00
CA GLU A 114 -18.95 28.95 30.91
C GLU A 114 -19.57 27.52 30.86
N GLY A 115 -20.51 27.26 29.94
CA GLY A 115 -21.29 26.05 29.81
C GLY A 115 -20.84 25.07 28.72
N PHE A 116 -21.74 24.14 28.36
CA PHE A 116 -21.51 23.06 27.39
C PHE A 116 -21.01 23.55 26.02
N ALA A 117 -21.53 24.68 25.53
CA ALA A 117 -21.15 25.24 24.23
C ALA A 117 -19.70 25.75 24.19
N GLY A 118 -19.19 26.33 25.29
CA GLY A 118 -17.78 26.69 25.42
C GLY A 118 -16.87 25.46 25.51
N GLY A 119 -17.37 24.38 26.12
CA GLY A 119 -16.72 23.08 26.07
C GLY A 119 -16.65 22.51 24.66
N LEU A 120 -17.74 22.55 23.90
CA LEU A 120 -17.84 22.02 22.54
C LEU A 120 -16.82 22.66 21.59
N LEU A 121 -16.68 23.99 21.65
CA LEU A 121 -15.71 24.72 20.84
C LEU A 121 -14.27 24.35 21.20
N MET A 122 -13.97 24.27 22.49
CA MET A 122 -12.63 23.85 22.94
C MET A 122 -12.31 22.41 22.52
N GLY A 123 -13.27 21.50 22.64
CA GLY A 123 -13.14 20.13 22.15
C GLY A 123 -12.87 20.07 20.66
N SER A 124 -13.57 20.89 19.87
CA SER A 124 -13.40 20.95 18.41
C SER A 124 -12.00 21.43 18.00
N LEU A 125 -11.48 22.46 18.67
CA LEU A 125 -10.14 23.00 18.41
C LEU A 125 -9.05 22.02 18.81
N ILE A 126 -9.19 21.37 19.97
CA ILE A 126 -8.27 20.33 20.42
C ILE A 126 -8.25 19.19 19.41
N GLY A 127 -9.41 18.75 18.92
CA GLY A 127 -9.52 17.71 17.90
C GLY A 127 -8.72 17.99 16.64
N LEU A 128 -8.81 19.22 16.10
CA LEU A 128 -8.09 19.64 14.90
C LEU A 128 -6.57 19.71 15.12
N VAL A 129 -6.13 20.22 16.27
CA VAL A 129 -4.71 20.27 16.63
C VAL A 129 -4.14 18.88 16.87
N TRP A 130 -4.99 17.91 17.24
CA TRP A 130 -4.56 16.54 17.53
C TRP A 130 -4.31 15.68 16.30
N THR A 131 -4.98 15.97 15.20
CA THR A 131 -4.97 15.11 14.00
C THR A 131 -3.57 14.86 13.41
N PRO A 132 -2.68 15.85 13.27
CA PRO A 132 -1.34 15.63 12.70
C PRO A 132 -0.47 14.71 13.55
N CYS A 133 -0.63 14.79 14.88
CA CYS A 133 0.15 14.04 15.86
C CYS A 133 -0.35 12.60 16.04
N ALA A 134 -1.64 12.37 15.78
CA ALA A 134 -2.24 11.04 15.78
C ALA A 134 -2.02 10.31 14.45
N GLY A 135 -1.48 10.99 13.41
CA GLY A 135 -1.32 10.49 12.05
C GLY A 135 -0.79 9.06 11.92
N PRO A 136 0.29 8.66 12.60
CA PRO A 136 0.81 7.28 12.52
C PRO A 136 -0.16 6.22 13.07
N ILE A 137 -0.84 6.51 14.18
CA ILE A 137 -1.81 5.60 14.82
C ILE A 137 -3.11 5.59 14.01
N LEU A 138 -3.53 6.78 13.55
CA LEU A 138 -4.66 6.95 12.66
C LEU A 138 -4.47 6.25 11.32
N ALA A 139 -3.25 6.15 10.81
CA ALA A 139 -2.95 5.43 9.57
C ALA A 139 -3.28 3.93 9.70
N ALA A 140 -2.94 3.30 10.83
CA ALA A 140 -3.28 1.91 11.10
C ALA A 140 -4.80 1.70 11.13
N VAL A 141 -5.52 2.58 11.84
CA VAL A 141 -7.00 2.55 11.89
C VAL A 141 -7.61 2.85 10.53
N LEU A 142 -7.05 3.77 9.75
CA LEU A 142 -7.53 4.13 8.41
C LEU A 142 -7.33 2.98 7.42
N VAL A 143 -6.21 2.24 7.50
CA VAL A 143 -6.00 1.03 6.70
C VAL A 143 -7.06 -0.03 7.03
N GLU A 144 -7.37 -0.20 8.32
CA GLU A 144 -8.43 -1.12 8.76
C GLU A 144 -9.82 -0.65 8.29
N VAL A 145 -10.08 0.65 8.35
CA VAL A 145 -11.33 1.25 7.87
C VAL A 145 -11.47 1.18 6.35
N ILE A 146 -10.38 1.33 5.59
CA ILE A 146 -10.36 1.19 4.12
C ILE A 146 -10.67 -0.26 3.70
N ARG A 147 -10.29 -1.26 4.52
CA ARG A 147 -10.64 -2.67 4.28
C ARG A 147 -12.14 -2.97 4.47
N GLN A 148 -12.90 -2.13 5.18
CA GLN A 148 -14.33 -2.34 5.42
C GLN A 148 -15.20 -1.60 4.39
N GLN A 149 -15.95 -2.35 3.57
CA GLN A 149 -16.70 -1.83 2.40
C GLN A 149 -17.95 -0.98 2.74
N THR A 150 -18.44 -0.97 3.99
CA THR A 150 -19.70 -0.28 4.35
C THR A 150 -19.47 0.99 5.20
N SER A 151 -19.98 2.13 4.71
CA SER A 151 -19.85 3.45 5.34
C SER A 151 -20.37 3.55 6.78
N LEU A 152 -21.37 2.74 7.13
CA LEU A 152 -21.93 2.68 8.49
C LEU A 152 -20.99 1.96 9.47
N GLU A 153 -20.30 0.90 9.06
CA GLU A 153 -19.37 0.16 9.93
C GLU A 153 -18.10 0.95 10.23
N SER A 154 -17.54 1.63 9.22
CA SER A 154 -16.41 2.56 9.38
C SER A 154 -16.70 3.65 10.41
N GLY A 155 -17.93 4.19 10.41
CA GLY A 155 -18.36 5.20 11.37
C GLY A 155 -18.36 4.70 12.82
N PHE A 156 -18.74 3.43 13.05
CA PHE A 156 -18.74 2.83 14.39
C PHE A 156 -17.32 2.60 14.93
N VAL A 157 -16.38 2.18 14.08
CA VAL A 157 -14.97 1.99 14.48
C VAL A 157 -14.34 3.32 14.87
N ILE A 158 -14.52 4.36 14.06
CA ILE A 158 -14.02 5.72 14.33
C ILE A 158 -14.65 6.29 15.61
N ALA A 159 -15.96 6.09 15.81
CA ALA A 159 -16.64 6.52 17.02
C ALA A 159 -16.14 5.78 18.28
N SER A 160 -15.86 4.48 18.17
CA SER A 160 -15.29 3.67 19.25
C SER A 160 -13.89 4.15 19.64
N PHE A 161 -13.03 4.40 18.64
CA PHE A 161 -11.70 4.98 18.83
C PHE A 161 -11.77 6.35 19.52
N ALA A 162 -12.61 7.26 19.01
CA ALA A 162 -12.77 8.59 19.57
C ALA A 162 -13.32 8.55 21.02
N THR A 163 -14.21 7.59 21.31
CA THR A 163 -14.73 7.37 22.67
C THR A 163 -13.64 6.82 23.61
N GLY A 164 -12.82 5.89 23.13
CA GLY A 164 -11.67 5.34 23.85
C GLY A 164 -10.65 6.40 24.23
N ALA A 165 -10.37 7.34 23.32
CA ALA A 165 -9.48 8.48 23.58
C ALA A 165 -10.08 9.54 24.51
N ALA A 166 -11.40 9.76 24.43
CA ALA A 166 -12.10 10.74 25.25
C ALA A 166 -12.29 10.30 26.71
N LEU A 167 -12.38 9.00 26.98
CA LEU A 167 -12.71 8.48 28.32
C LEU A 167 -11.63 8.81 29.38
N PRO A 168 -10.32 8.61 29.14
CA PRO A 168 -9.31 9.00 30.13
C PRO A 168 -9.24 10.52 30.31
N MET A 169 -9.46 11.30 29.25
CA MET A 169 -9.55 12.77 29.36
C MET A 169 -10.73 13.19 30.24
N LEU A 170 -11.89 12.54 30.12
CA LEU A 170 -13.05 12.77 30.99
C LEU A 170 -12.71 12.47 32.45
N LEU A 171 -12.08 11.32 32.70
CA LEU A 171 -11.66 10.90 34.04
C LEU A 171 -10.69 11.91 34.66
N ILE A 172 -9.71 12.39 33.89
CA ILE A 172 -8.73 13.39 34.33
C ILE A 172 -9.42 14.74 34.58
N ALA A 173 -10.31 15.18 33.70
CA ALA A 173 -11.05 16.44 33.85
C ALA A 173 -11.95 16.43 35.11
N MET A 174 -12.64 15.32 35.39
CA MET A 174 -13.45 15.16 36.60
C MET A 174 -12.58 15.06 37.87
N ALA A 175 -11.43 14.39 37.79
CA ALA A 175 -10.52 14.23 38.93
C ALA A 175 -9.62 15.46 39.19
N GLY A 176 -9.57 16.41 38.24
CA GLY A 176 -8.70 17.59 38.27
C GLY A 176 -8.79 18.43 39.55
N LYS A 177 -10.01 18.63 40.10
CA LYS A 177 -10.21 19.40 41.35
C LYS A 177 -9.55 18.75 42.59
N ARG A 178 -9.37 17.42 42.62
CA ARG A 178 -8.70 16.70 43.73
C ARG A 178 -7.21 16.44 43.47
N ILE A 179 -6.85 16.23 42.21
CA ILE A 179 -5.51 15.78 41.81
C ILE A 179 -4.50 16.95 41.73
N LEU A 180 -4.95 18.17 41.41
CA LEU A 180 -4.06 19.32 41.26
C LEU A 180 -3.30 19.68 42.55
N HIS A 181 -3.88 19.40 43.73
CA HIS A 181 -3.23 19.63 45.02
C HIS A 181 -2.09 18.64 45.32
N ARG A 182 -2.08 17.45 44.70
CA ARG A 182 -0.95 16.49 44.79
C ARG A 182 0.08 16.67 43.68
N LEU A 183 -0.29 17.31 42.56
CA LEU A 183 0.57 17.53 41.40
C LEU A 183 1.40 18.83 41.44
N ALA A 184 1.40 19.57 42.56
CA ALA A 184 2.24 20.77 42.73
C ALA A 184 3.76 20.50 42.58
N PHE A 185 4.19 19.24 42.64
CA PHE A 185 5.55 18.80 42.33
C PHE A 185 5.87 18.83 40.81
N PHE A 186 4.87 18.53 39.97
CA PHE A 186 4.99 18.50 38.51
C PHE A 186 5.03 19.92 37.91
N SER A 187 4.28 20.87 38.49
CA SER A 187 4.31 22.27 38.05
C SER A 187 5.66 22.95 38.31
N ARG A 188 6.40 22.55 39.36
CA ARG A 188 7.76 23.04 39.64
C ARG A 188 8.81 22.56 38.62
N HIS A 189 8.58 21.43 37.97
CA HIS A 189 9.47 20.86 36.94
C HIS A 189 8.90 20.97 35.52
N ALA A 190 7.81 21.73 35.33
CA ALA A 190 7.10 21.83 34.06
C ALA A 190 8.02 22.29 32.91
N ALA A 191 8.98 23.19 33.18
CA ALA A 191 9.95 23.64 32.19
C ALA A 191 10.90 22.50 31.74
N THR A 192 11.38 21.69 32.67
CA THR A 192 12.24 20.54 32.39
C THR A 192 11.50 19.44 31.64
N VAL A 193 10.26 19.14 32.07
CA VAL A 193 9.37 18.17 31.43
C VAL A 193 9.03 18.60 30.00
N ARG A 194 8.68 19.87 29.79
CA ARG A 194 8.40 20.41 28.45
C ARG A 194 9.61 20.30 27.52
N ARG A 195 10.81 20.61 28.03
CA ARG A 195 12.06 20.52 27.28
C ARG A 195 12.39 19.07 26.92
N SER A 196 12.21 18.11 27.83
CA SER A 196 12.43 16.69 27.53
C SER A 196 11.46 16.16 26.47
N PHE A 197 10.20 16.59 26.49
CA PHE A 197 9.24 16.23 25.44
C PHE A 197 9.56 16.85 24.08
N GLY A 198 10.00 18.12 24.06
CA GLY A 198 10.46 18.76 22.81
C GLY A 198 11.66 18.04 22.18
N ILE A 199 12.60 17.55 23.00
CA ILE A 199 13.72 16.72 22.54
C ILE A 199 13.23 15.40 21.96
N LEU A 200 12.33 14.70 22.67
CA LEU A 200 11.76 13.42 22.23
C LEU A 200 11.01 13.56 20.88
N MET A 201 10.26 14.65 20.71
CA MET A 201 9.53 14.95 19.48
C MET A 201 10.45 15.26 18.30
N LEU A 202 11.54 16.00 18.52
CA LEU A 202 12.53 16.24 17.45
C LEU A 202 13.31 14.98 17.09
N LEU A 203 13.60 14.12 18.07
CA LEU A 203 14.18 12.80 17.82
C LEU A 203 13.24 11.94 16.97
N SER A 204 11.93 11.92 17.26
CA SER A 204 10.97 11.16 16.44
C SER A 204 10.86 11.71 15.01
N VAL A 205 10.89 13.04 14.82
CA VAL A 205 10.92 13.65 13.48
C VAL A 205 12.18 13.24 12.72
N VAL A 206 13.35 13.27 13.37
CA VAL A 206 14.61 12.83 12.75
C VAL A 206 14.54 11.35 12.39
N SER A 207 14.00 10.48 13.24
CA SER A 207 13.79 9.06 12.93
C SER A 207 12.90 8.87 11.69
N ILE A 208 11.73 9.54 11.65
CA ILE A 208 10.80 9.44 10.52
C ILE A 208 11.42 10.02 9.23
N ALA A 209 12.14 11.13 9.30
CA ALA A 209 12.78 11.76 8.14
C ALA A 209 13.95 10.93 7.59
N SER A 210 14.65 10.19 8.45
CA SER A 210 15.78 9.34 8.06
C SER A 210 15.35 8.00 7.46
N GLY A 211 14.04 7.72 7.40
CA GLY A 211 13.53 6.40 7.04
C GLY A 211 13.92 5.31 8.05
N PHE A 212 14.38 5.72 9.25
CA PHE A 212 14.69 4.81 10.34
C PHE A 212 13.37 4.50 11.03
N ASP A 213 12.68 3.46 10.57
CA ASP A 213 11.45 2.97 11.17
C ASP A 213 11.75 2.47 12.59
N PHE A 214 11.75 3.40 13.55
CA PHE A 214 11.57 3.07 14.95
C PHE A 214 10.11 2.66 15.10
N SER A 215 9.83 1.43 14.65
CA SER A 215 8.58 0.76 14.95
C SER A 215 8.47 0.74 16.46
N PHE A 216 7.70 1.69 17.01
CA PHE A 216 7.05 1.51 18.29
C PHE A 216 5.94 0.49 18.07
N SER A 217 6.37 -0.72 17.67
CA SER A 217 5.62 -1.94 17.76
C SER A 217 5.29 -2.07 19.24
N SER A 218 4.00 -1.98 19.51
CA SER A 218 3.43 -2.38 20.77
C SER A 218 3.69 -3.88 20.92
N GLY A 219 4.90 -4.23 21.36
CA GLY A 219 5.25 -5.58 21.78
C GLY A 219 5.21 -6.66 20.70
N GLU A 220 5.98 -6.52 19.62
CA GLU A 220 6.52 -7.69 18.94
C GLU A 220 7.99 -7.46 18.59
N LYS A 221 8.85 -7.84 19.54
CA LYS A 221 10.30 -7.85 19.35
C LYS A 221 10.64 -8.94 18.34
N ALA A 222 11.27 -8.52 17.25
CA ALA A 222 12.20 -9.35 16.51
C ALA A 222 13.32 -9.83 17.45
N ALA A 223 13.34 -11.13 17.76
CA ALA A 223 14.50 -12.03 17.76
C ALA A 223 14.22 -13.28 18.62
N THR A 224 14.68 -14.42 18.10
CA THR A 224 14.89 -15.74 18.73
C THR A 224 13.72 -16.75 18.67
N GLY A 225 13.84 -17.69 17.72
CA GLY A 225 13.03 -18.91 17.59
C GLY A 225 11.76 -18.71 16.76
N VAL A 226 11.78 -19.12 15.47
CA VAL A 226 10.58 -19.09 14.61
C VAL A 226 9.59 -20.15 15.08
N SER A 227 8.82 -19.76 16.08
CA SER A 227 7.61 -20.43 16.59
C SER A 227 6.34 -19.68 16.19
N HIS A 228 6.48 -18.50 15.55
CA HIS A 228 5.42 -17.63 15.05
C HIS A 228 5.66 -17.24 13.59
N LEU A 229 4.58 -17.23 12.80
CA LEU A 229 4.60 -16.91 11.35
C LEU A 229 5.00 -15.43 11.17
N GLU A 230 5.93 -15.16 10.27
CA GLU A 230 6.34 -13.81 9.86
C GLU A 230 5.19 -13.13 9.11
N ASN A 231 4.85 -11.88 9.47
CA ASN A 231 3.78 -11.10 8.83
C ASN A 231 2.44 -11.85 8.72
N ALA A 232 2.11 -12.67 9.73
CA ALA A 232 0.88 -13.45 9.75
C ALA A 232 -0.37 -12.55 9.70
N LEU A 233 -1.45 -13.06 9.12
CA LEU A 233 -2.75 -12.41 9.22
C LEU A 233 -3.21 -12.41 10.68
N ALA A 234 -3.56 -11.22 11.18
CA ALA A 234 -4.14 -11.05 12.52
C ALA A 234 -5.44 -11.88 12.69
N SER A 235 -6.22 -12.04 11.62
CA SER A 235 -7.42 -12.86 11.59
C SER A 235 -7.39 -13.85 10.42
N PRO A 236 -6.92 -15.09 10.64
CA PRO A 236 -6.98 -16.14 9.64
C PRO A 236 -8.42 -16.48 9.25
N TYR A 237 -8.68 -16.66 7.97
CA TYR A 237 -10.01 -16.94 7.43
C TYR A 237 -10.00 -18.21 6.57
N PRO A 238 -11.15 -18.91 6.42
CA PRO A 238 -11.22 -20.08 5.54
C PRO A 238 -10.82 -19.73 4.12
N ALA A 239 -9.94 -20.52 3.51
CA ALA A 239 -9.57 -20.31 2.11
C ALA A 239 -10.81 -20.47 1.20
N PRO A 240 -11.11 -19.48 0.34
CA PRO A 240 -12.15 -19.59 -0.66
C PRO A 240 -11.92 -20.79 -1.59
N GLU A 241 -12.98 -21.35 -2.17
CA GLU A 241 -12.86 -22.48 -3.08
C GLU A 241 -12.39 -22.04 -4.48
N PHE A 242 -11.73 -22.93 -5.21
CA PHE A 242 -11.40 -22.71 -6.63
C PHE A 242 -12.69 -22.81 -7.46
N SER A 243 -13.19 -21.65 -7.91
CA SER A 243 -14.42 -21.53 -8.69
C SER A 243 -14.14 -21.09 -10.12
N GLY A 244 -14.96 -21.53 -11.07
CA GLY A 244 -14.86 -21.04 -12.45
C GLY A 244 -13.61 -21.49 -13.19
N ILE A 245 -12.87 -22.49 -12.70
CA ILE A 245 -11.65 -22.98 -13.36
C ILE A 245 -12.01 -23.74 -14.65
N GLN A 246 -11.68 -23.19 -15.81
CA GLN A 246 -12.04 -23.78 -17.12
C GLN A 246 -11.18 -24.99 -17.47
N GLY A 247 -9.99 -25.12 -16.89
CA GLY A 247 -9.08 -26.23 -17.15
C GLY A 247 -7.95 -26.31 -16.14
N TRP A 248 -7.39 -27.52 -16.01
CA TRP A 248 -6.25 -27.80 -15.14
C TRP A 248 -5.08 -28.34 -15.97
N ILE A 249 -3.88 -27.86 -15.66
CA ILE A 249 -2.60 -28.35 -16.18
C ILE A 249 -1.84 -28.98 -15.00
N ASN A 250 -1.10 -30.06 -15.27
CA ASN A 250 -0.34 -30.84 -14.28
C ASN A 250 -1.17 -31.53 -13.18
N SER A 251 -2.50 -31.44 -13.20
CA SER A 251 -3.38 -32.18 -12.29
C SER A 251 -4.79 -32.36 -12.85
N THR A 252 -5.56 -33.23 -12.20
CA THR A 252 -7.03 -33.14 -12.25
C THR A 252 -7.52 -31.94 -11.44
N ALA A 253 -8.81 -31.65 -11.51
CA ALA A 253 -9.41 -30.58 -10.71
C ALA A 253 -9.13 -30.77 -9.21
N LEU A 254 -8.67 -29.70 -8.56
CA LEU A 254 -8.43 -29.65 -7.12
C LEU A 254 -9.55 -28.89 -6.42
N THR A 255 -9.70 -29.15 -5.12
CA THR A 255 -10.60 -28.40 -4.23
C THR A 255 -9.89 -28.11 -2.92
N MET A 256 -10.17 -26.97 -2.30
CA MET A 256 -9.62 -26.62 -0.99
C MET A 256 -10.02 -27.64 0.07
N ARG A 257 -11.21 -28.23 -0.03
CA ARG A 257 -11.61 -29.35 0.83
C ARG A 257 -10.70 -30.57 0.66
N GLY A 258 -10.36 -30.94 -0.58
CA GLY A 258 -9.48 -32.07 -0.88
C GLY A 258 -8.02 -31.86 -0.46
N LEU A 259 -7.59 -30.59 -0.33
CA LEU A 259 -6.25 -30.22 0.08
C LEU A 259 -6.07 -30.08 1.61
N ARG A 260 -7.13 -30.28 2.41
CA ARG A 260 -7.02 -30.26 3.88
C ARG A 260 -5.97 -31.26 4.38
N GLY A 261 -5.24 -30.86 5.42
CA GLY A 261 -4.09 -31.61 5.94
C GLY A 261 -2.76 -31.30 5.24
N LYS A 262 -2.77 -30.59 4.10
CA LYS A 262 -1.58 -30.07 3.43
C LYS A 262 -1.39 -28.59 3.75
N VAL A 263 -0.16 -28.10 3.61
CA VAL A 263 0.11 -26.67 3.52
C VAL A 263 -0.07 -26.29 2.06
N VAL A 264 -0.89 -25.29 1.75
CA VAL A 264 -1.18 -24.91 0.37
C VAL A 264 -0.68 -23.49 0.12
N LEU A 265 0.09 -23.28 -0.94
CA LEU A 265 0.42 -21.96 -1.45
C LEU A 265 -0.39 -21.72 -2.72
N VAL A 266 -1.34 -20.80 -2.68
CA VAL A 266 -2.08 -20.35 -3.86
C VAL A 266 -1.32 -19.18 -4.46
N ASP A 267 -0.87 -19.34 -5.70
CA ASP A 267 -0.09 -18.36 -6.45
C ASP A 267 -0.91 -17.82 -7.63
N PHE A 268 -1.29 -16.54 -7.59
CA PHE A 268 -1.96 -15.87 -8.70
C PHE A 268 -0.93 -15.28 -9.64
N TRP A 269 -0.96 -15.73 -10.89
CA TRP A 269 0.03 -15.35 -11.89
C TRP A 269 -0.59 -15.23 -13.28
N THR A 270 0.15 -14.59 -14.19
CA THR A 270 -0.13 -14.64 -15.63
C THR A 270 1.18 -14.73 -16.40
N TYR A 271 1.17 -15.42 -17.55
CA TYR A 271 2.42 -15.81 -18.20
C TYR A 271 3.15 -14.67 -18.92
N SER A 272 2.50 -13.54 -19.21
CA SER A 272 3.16 -12.37 -19.80
C SER A 272 3.60 -11.31 -18.78
N CYS A 273 3.35 -11.54 -17.48
CA CYS A 273 3.79 -10.64 -16.41
C CYS A 273 5.25 -10.93 -16.01
N ILE A 274 6.13 -9.94 -16.17
CA ILE A 274 7.55 -10.11 -15.82
C ILE A 274 7.75 -10.36 -14.32
N ASN A 275 6.95 -9.73 -13.47
CA ASN A 275 7.06 -9.88 -12.02
C ASN A 275 6.74 -11.32 -11.63
N CYS A 276 5.69 -11.91 -12.22
CA CYS A 276 5.38 -13.33 -12.05
C CYS A 276 6.54 -14.22 -12.52
N ILE A 277 7.07 -14.00 -13.73
CA ILE A 277 8.17 -14.81 -14.28
C ILE A 277 9.40 -14.78 -13.36
N ARG A 278 9.73 -13.62 -12.76
CA ARG A 278 10.85 -13.52 -11.81
C ARG A 278 10.60 -14.25 -10.48
N THR A 279 9.34 -14.42 -10.09
CA THR A 279 8.96 -15.19 -8.90
C THR A 279 8.98 -16.71 -9.14
N LEU A 280 8.71 -17.19 -10.36
CA LEU A 280 8.61 -18.62 -10.68
C LEU A 280 9.80 -19.47 -10.18
N PRO A 281 11.08 -19.06 -10.32
CA PRO A 281 12.21 -19.85 -9.83
C PRO A 281 12.14 -20.17 -8.33
N HIS A 282 11.64 -19.24 -7.50
CA HIS A 282 11.47 -19.45 -6.07
C HIS A 282 10.36 -20.47 -5.79
N LEU A 283 9.23 -20.36 -6.50
CA LEU A 283 8.11 -21.30 -6.40
C LEU A 283 8.53 -22.72 -6.81
N GLU A 284 9.29 -22.86 -7.89
CA GLU A 284 9.83 -24.15 -8.33
C GLU A 284 10.80 -24.74 -7.33
N GLU A 285 11.65 -23.91 -6.72
CA GLU A 285 12.56 -24.36 -5.69
C GLU A 285 11.80 -24.86 -4.45
N TRP A 286 10.80 -24.12 -3.98
CA TRP A 286 9.97 -24.50 -2.83
C TRP A 286 9.17 -25.76 -3.11
N ASP A 287 8.59 -25.86 -4.30
CA ASP A 287 7.90 -27.07 -4.75
C ASP A 287 8.85 -28.29 -4.72
N ARG A 288 10.05 -28.17 -5.29
CA ARG A 288 11.05 -29.23 -5.28
C ARG A 288 11.47 -29.64 -3.86
N LYS A 289 11.70 -28.66 -2.97
CA LYS A 289 12.13 -28.90 -1.58
C LYS A 289 11.02 -29.50 -0.72
N TYR A 290 9.80 -28.98 -0.82
CA TYR A 290 8.78 -29.14 0.21
C TYR A 290 7.56 -29.96 -0.24
N ARG A 291 7.38 -30.26 -1.54
CA ARG A 291 6.24 -31.06 -2.03
C ARG A 291 6.11 -32.40 -1.32
N LYS A 292 7.23 -33.10 -1.11
CA LYS A 292 7.25 -34.40 -0.40
C LYS A 292 6.99 -34.28 1.11
N LEU A 293 7.16 -33.08 1.67
CA LEU A 293 6.97 -32.79 3.10
C LEU A 293 5.55 -32.29 3.41
N GLY A 294 4.71 -32.08 2.38
CA GLY A 294 3.31 -31.73 2.52
C GLY A 294 2.92 -30.35 2.02
N LEU A 295 3.82 -29.64 1.33
CA LEU A 295 3.47 -28.43 0.57
C LEU A 295 2.76 -28.82 -0.74
N VAL A 296 1.72 -28.07 -1.08
CA VAL A 296 1.10 -28.09 -2.42
C VAL A 296 1.05 -26.66 -2.93
N ILE A 297 1.74 -26.36 -4.01
CA ILE A 297 1.59 -25.09 -4.72
C ILE A 297 0.48 -25.26 -5.75
N VAL A 298 -0.43 -24.28 -5.83
CA VAL A 298 -1.49 -24.23 -6.84
C VAL A 298 -1.37 -22.89 -7.55
N GLY A 299 -0.92 -22.91 -8.80
CA GLY A 299 -0.86 -21.72 -9.64
C GLY A 299 -2.23 -21.43 -10.22
N ILE A 300 -2.87 -20.34 -9.83
CA ILE A 300 -4.09 -19.83 -10.44
C ILE A 300 -3.68 -18.84 -11.52
N HIS A 301 -3.79 -19.30 -12.77
CA HIS A 301 -3.51 -18.46 -13.93
C HIS A 301 -4.73 -17.57 -14.22
N SER A 302 -4.67 -16.33 -13.75
CA SER A 302 -5.70 -15.30 -13.95
C SER A 302 -5.24 -14.32 -15.02
N PRO A 303 -5.89 -14.25 -16.19
CA PRO A 303 -5.39 -13.52 -17.35
C PRO A 303 -5.53 -12.00 -17.18
N GLU A 304 -4.48 -11.27 -17.54
CA GLU A 304 -4.48 -9.82 -17.69
C GLU A 304 -4.99 -9.40 -19.08
N PHE A 305 -4.66 -10.19 -20.11
CA PHE A 305 -5.06 -9.92 -21.49
C PHE A 305 -5.91 -11.05 -22.10
N ALA A 306 -6.74 -10.71 -23.09
CA ALA A 306 -7.63 -11.68 -23.74
C ALA A 306 -6.91 -12.90 -24.33
N PHE A 307 -5.68 -12.75 -24.84
CA PHE A 307 -4.90 -13.86 -25.41
C PHE A 307 -4.42 -14.87 -24.36
N GLU A 308 -4.40 -14.47 -23.09
CA GLU A 308 -3.99 -15.30 -21.95
C GLU A 308 -5.10 -16.23 -21.47
N LYS A 309 -6.34 -16.04 -21.96
CA LYS A 309 -7.46 -16.97 -21.76
C LYS A 309 -7.30 -18.27 -22.56
N ASN A 310 -6.41 -18.30 -23.56
CA ASN A 310 -6.24 -19.46 -24.41
C ASN A 310 -5.47 -20.57 -23.69
N PHE A 311 -6.11 -21.72 -23.50
CA PHE A 311 -5.53 -22.86 -22.78
C PHE A 311 -4.18 -23.33 -23.35
N ASP A 312 -4.04 -23.40 -24.68
CA ASP A 312 -2.81 -23.87 -25.32
C ASP A 312 -1.65 -22.88 -25.13
N ASN A 313 -1.93 -21.57 -25.06
CA ASN A 313 -0.93 -20.56 -24.75
C ASN A 313 -0.42 -20.72 -23.31
N VAL A 314 -1.33 -20.87 -22.35
CA VAL A 314 -0.98 -21.09 -20.93
C VAL A 314 -0.20 -22.39 -20.78
N LYS A 315 -0.62 -23.47 -21.44
CA LYS A 315 0.07 -24.75 -21.41
C LYS A 315 1.50 -24.66 -21.93
N LYS A 316 1.72 -23.99 -23.07
CA LYS A 316 3.07 -23.76 -23.61
C LYS A 316 3.92 -22.94 -22.65
N ALA A 317 3.36 -21.93 -22.00
CA ALA A 317 4.07 -21.16 -21.00
C ALA A 317 4.46 -22.01 -19.78
N VAL A 318 3.53 -22.81 -19.24
CA VAL A 318 3.78 -23.76 -18.15
C VAL A 318 4.93 -24.72 -18.51
N GLU A 319 4.94 -25.24 -19.73
CA GLU A 319 6.02 -26.10 -20.23
C GLU A 319 7.36 -25.35 -20.39
N ARG A 320 7.32 -24.12 -20.91
CA ARG A 320 8.51 -23.27 -21.14
C ARG A 320 9.19 -22.85 -19.85
N GLU A 321 8.41 -22.45 -18.86
CA GLU A 321 8.95 -21.98 -17.58
C GLU A 321 9.37 -23.14 -16.66
N GLY A 322 8.92 -24.38 -16.93
CA GLY A 322 9.31 -25.56 -16.15
C GLY A 322 8.36 -25.90 -15.01
N ILE A 323 7.20 -25.24 -14.94
CA ILE A 323 6.23 -25.37 -13.86
C ILE A 323 5.69 -26.81 -13.78
N ARG A 324 5.91 -27.45 -12.63
CA ARG A 324 5.48 -28.85 -12.38
C ARG A 324 4.32 -28.98 -11.40
N TYR A 325 4.01 -27.92 -10.67
CA TYR A 325 2.88 -27.90 -9.75
C TYR A 325 1.56 -27.71 -10.52
N PRO A 326 0.41 -28.08 -9.92
CA PRO A 326 -0.92 -27.84 -10.47
C PRO A 326 -1.15 -26.40 -10.90
N VAL A 327 -1.70 -26.20 -12.10
CA VAL A 327 -2.12 -24.87 -12.59
C VAL A 327 -3.60 -24.92 -13.00
N GLY A 328 -4.42 -24.06 -12.39
CA GLY A 328 -5.82 -23.86 -12.77
C GLY A 328 -5.97 -22.58 -13.58
N LEU A 329 -6.69 -22.65 -14.71
CA LEU A 329 -6.99 -21.47 -15.52
C LEU A 329 -8.25 -20.79 -14.98
N ASP A 330 -8.12 -19.53 -14.56
CA ASP A 330 -9.20 -18.69 -14.02
C ASP A 330 -9.56 -17.60 -15.04
N SER A 331 -10.04 -18.03 -16.21
CA SER A 331 -10.21 -17.17 -17.39
C SER A 331 -11.28 -16.09 -17.21
N ASP A 332 -12.21 -16.30 -16.28
CA ASP A 332 -13.31 -15.41 -15.96
C ASP A 332 -13.12 -14.66 -14.63
N LEU A 333 -11.97 -14.85 -13.98
CA LEU A 333 -11.59 -14.17 -12.73
C LEU A 333 -12.53 -14.48 -11.55
N ASP A 334 -13.17 -15.65 -11.54
CA ASP A 334 -14.06 -16.08 -10.46
C ASP A 334 -13.24 -16.41 -9.20
N THR A 335 -12.16 -17.17 -9.34
CA THR A 335 -11.28 -17.52 -8.20
C THR A 335 -10.52 -16.28 -7.72
N TRP A 336 -10.01 -15.47 -8.64
CA TRP A 336 -9.40 -14.17 -8.35
C TRP A 336 -10.32 -13.29 -7.48
N SER A 337 -11.58 -13.16 -7.89
CA SER A 337 -12.58 -12.35 -7.20
C SER A 337 -12.92 -12.94 -5.82
N ASN A 338 -13.05 -14.26 -5.71
CA ASN A 338 -13.31 -14.94 -4.43
C ASN A 338 -12.19 -14.76 -3.40
N TYR A 339 -10.95 -14.68 -3.86
CA TYR A 339 -9.78 -14.36 -3.02
C TYR A 339 -9.61 -12.87 -2.75
N ASN A 340 -10.48 -12.02 -3.30
CA ASN A 340 -10.36 -10.55 -3.29
C ASN A 340 -8.97 -10.09 -3.74
N ASN A 341 -8.41 -10.75 -4.76
CA ASN A 341 -7.09 -10.41 -5.26
C ASN A 341 -7.13 -9.14 -6.13
N LEU A 342 -6.02 -8.41 -6.18
CA LEU A 342 -5.87 -7.18 -6.96
C LEU A 342 -4.53 -7.09 -7.72
N TYR A 343 -3.62 -8.07 -7.55
CA TYR A 343 -2.23 -7.95 -8.00
C TYR A 343 -1.69 -9.22 -8.64
N TRP A 344 -0.69 -9.03 -9.51
CA TRP A 344 0.17 -10.08 -10.05
C TRP A 344 1.65 -9.77 -9.72
N PRO A 345 2.42 -10.74 -9.17
CA PRO A 345 1.94 -11.98 -8.54
C PRO A 345 1.24 -11.70 -7.20
N ALA A 346 0.48 -12.66 -6.71
CA ALA A 346 -0.07 -12.63 -5.36
C ALA A 346 -0.10 -14.03 -4.74
N HIS A 347 0.32 -14.14 -3.49
CA HIS A 347 0.47 -15.40 -2.78
C HIS A 347 -0.44 -15.45 -1.57
N TYR A 348 -1.14 -16.56 -1.40
CA TYR A 348 -1.97 -16.86 -0.23
C TYR A 348 -1.53 -18.19 0.36
N LEU A 349 -0.98 -18.16 1.56
CA LEU A 349 -0.52 -19.34 2.26
C LEU A 349 -1.61 -19.86 3.20
N VAL A 350 -1.95 -21.13 3.02
CA VAL A 350 -3.04 -21.82 3.70
C VAL A 350 -2.48 -22.90 4.62
N ASP A 351 -2.95 -22.89 5.88
CA ASP A 351 -2.59 -23.89 6.89
C ASP A 351 -3.24 -25.27 6.62
N ARG A 352 -2.85 -26.27 7.42
CA ARG A 352 -3.40 -27.64 7.29
C ARG A 352 -4.89 -27.73 7.60
N GLN A 353 -5.47 -26.73 8.26
CA GLN A 353 -6.89 -26.65 8.56
C GLN A 353 -7.69 -26.03 7.39
N GLY A 354 -7.02 -25.51 6.37
CA GLY A 354 -7.63 -24.88 5.22
C GLY A 354 -7.95 -23.39 5.45
N ARG A 355 -7.20 -22.71 6.31
CA ARG A 355 -7.33 -21.26 6.54
C ARG A 355 -6.15 -20.51 5.92
N VAL A 356 -6.43 -19.39 5.28
CA VAL A 356 -5.39 -18.43 4.88
C VAL A 356 -4.80 -17.81 6.14
N VAL A 357 -3.49 -17.93 6.31
CA VAL A 357 -2.75 -17.45 7.48
C VAL A 357 -1.69 -16.39 7.13
N TYR A 358 -1.34 -16.27 5.86
CA TYR A 358 -0.38 -15.28 5.35
C TYR A 358 -0.74 -14.91 3.90
N THR A 359 -0.49 -13.65 3.53
CA THR A 359 -0.69 -13.13 2.17
C THR A 359 0.46 -12.23 1.78
N HIS A 360 0.91 -12.32 0.53
CA HIS A 360 1.92 -11.43 -0.04
C HIS A 360 1.45 -10.93 -1.40
N PHE A 361 1.51 -9.62 -1.63
CA PHE A 361 1.12 -8.99 -2.88
C PHE A 361 2.32 -8.37 -3.57
N GLY A 362 2.47 -8.66 -4.86
CA GLY A 362 3.62 -8.25 -5.64
C GLY A 362 4.79 -9.23 -5.54
N GLU A 363 5.91 -8.82 -6.13
CA GLU A 363 7.16 -9.56 -6.17
C GLU A 363 8.02 -9.22 -4.94
N GLY A 364 8.51 -10.24 -4.23
CA GLY A 364 9.43 -10.07 -3.10
C GLY A 364 9.08 -10.95 -1.90
N GLU A 365 9.64 -10.59 -0.74
CA GLU A 365 9.47 -11.29 0.55
C GLU A 365 9.64 -12.82 0.49
N TYR A 366 10.54 -13.29 -0.36
CA TYR A 366 10.74 -14.73 -0.59
C TYR A 366 11.21 -15.45 0.67
N ALA A 367 12.13 -14.83 1.44
CA ALA A 367 12.62 -15.41 2.69
C ALA A 367 11.49 -15.56 3.73
N ALA A 368 10.67 -14.52 3.91
CA ALA A 368 9.54 -14.55 4.83
C ALA A 368 8.49 -15.61 4.41
N THR A 369 8.17 -15.67 3.12
CA THR A 369 7.26 -16.68 2.57
C THR A 369 7.79 -18.10 2.79
N GLU A 370 9.08 -18.35 2.53
CA GLU A 370 9.71 -19.66 2.73
C GLU A 370 9.76 -20.04 4.22
N ASN A 371 10.08 -19.08 5.11
CA ASN A 371 10.09 -19.31 6.56
C ASN A 371 8.70 -19.71 7.07
N ASN A 372 7.65 -19.03 6.59
CA ASN A 372 6.27 -19.38 6.89
C ASN A 372 5.89 -20.79 6.39
N ILE A 373 6.29 -21.14 5.16
CA ILE A 373 6.11 -22.50 4.62
C ILE A 373 6.80 -23.53 5.53
N ARG A 374 8.08 -23.33 5.85
CA ARG A 374 8.87 -24.23 6.70
C ARG A 374 8.25 -24.41 8.07
N GLN A 375 7.78 -23.32 8.67
CA GLN A 375 7.11 -23.34 9.96
C GLN A 375 5.80 -24.11 9.91
N LEU A 376 4.93 -23.84 8.93
CA LEU A 376 3.69 -24.59 8.75
C LEU A 376 3.97 -26.06 8.48
N LEU A 377 5.09 -26.41 7.85
CA LEU A 377 5.49 -27.80 7.64
C LEU A 377 6.06 -28.47 8.89
N GLY A 378 6.46 -27.71 9.91
CA GLY A 378 7.08 -28.21 11.15
C GLY A 378 8.59 -28.41 11.05
N LEU A 379 9.27 -27.69 10.15
CA LEU A 379 10.71 -27.80 9.88
C LEU A 379 11.57 -26.80 10.70
N GLY A 380 10.97 -26.11 11.68
CA GLY A 380 11.57 -25.00 12.41
C GLY A 380 12.93 -25.36 13.01
N ASN A 381 13.96 -24.57 12.69
CA ASN A 381 15.08 -24.18 13.55
C ASN A 381 16.13 -23.31 12.82
N GLU A 382 16.13 -23.29 11.49
CA GLU A 382 16.96 -22.38 10.69
C GLU A 382 16.10 -21.56 9.75
N ALA A 383 16.08 -20.24 9.99
CA ALA A 383 15.45 -19.24 9.13
C ALA A 383 16.30 -19.04 7.88
N VAL A 384 15.66 -18.96 6.72
CA VAL A 384 16.29 -18.53 5.48
C VAL A 384 16.56 -17.03 5.64
N ALA A 385 17.82 -16.65 5.51
CA ALA A 385 18.22 -15.25 5.58
C ALA A 385 17.76 -14.51 4.31
N ASP A 386 17.30 -13.28 4.49
CA ASP A 386 16.93 -12.41 3.38
C ASP A 386 18.21 -11.96 2.66
N SER A 387 18.53 -12.60 1.53
CA SER A 387 19.77 -12.35 0.79
C SER A 387 19.58 -11.54 -0.49
N GLU A 388 18.34 -11.18 -0.83
CA GLU A 388 18.03 -10.59 -2.13
C GLU A 388 17.75 -9.08 -2.06
N SER A 389 18.36 -8.35 -3.01
CA SER A 389 18.06 -6.95 -3.26
C SER A 389 16.64 -6.80 -3.82
N SER A 390 15.91 -5.77 -3.40
CA SER A 390 14.60 -5.41 -3.95
C SER A 390 14.57 -5.50 -5.49
N PRO A 391 13.63 -6.26 -6.09
CA PRO A 391 13.52 -6.38 -7.55
C PRO A 391 13.05 -5.08 -8.21
N PHE A 392 12.58 -4.12 -7.41
CA PHE A 392 12.20 -2.79 -7.83
C PHE A 392 13.20 -1.74 -7.35
N SER A 393 13.54 -0.79 -8.21
CA SER A 393 14.35 0.38 -7.85
C SER A 393 13.47 1.61 -7.69
N ILE A 394 13.72 2.41 -6.64
CA ILE A 394 13.02 3.68 -6.41
C ILE A 394 13.13 4.56 -7.66
N GLY A 395 11.99 5.02 -8.18
CA GLY A 395 11.92 5.87 -9.36
C GLY A 395 11.91 5.11 -10.71
N GLN A 396 11.84 3.78 -10.69
CA GLN A 396 11.61 2.98 -11.90
C GLN A 396 10.27 3.36 -12.56
N THR A 397 10.25 3.33 -13.89
CA THR A 397 9.02 3.56 -14.67
C THR A 397 7.95 2.53 -14.28
N PRO A 398 6.71 2.96 -13.99
CA PRO A 398 5.61 2.04 -13.71
C PRO A 398 5.24 1.24 -14.97
N GLU A 399 4.45 0.19 -14.81
CA GLU A 399 3.91 -0.53 -15.97
C GLU A 399 3.09 0.40 -16.88
N THR A 400 3.40 0.37 -18.18
CA THR A 400 2.83 1.32 -19.16
C THR A 400 1.93 0.56 -20.14
N TYR A 401 0.62 0.62 -19.91
CA TYR A 401 -0.39 0.06 -20.81
C TYR A 401 -0.58 0.92 -22.05
N LEU A 402 -0.74 0.27 -23.20
CA LEU A 402 -0.84 0.93 -24.50
C LEU A 402 -2.29 0.99 -25.03
N GLY A 403 -3.16 0.10 -24.56
CA GLY A 403 -4.59 0.11 -24.91
C GLY A 403 -5.39 1.22 -24.23
N TYR A 404 -6.42 1.75 -24.88
CA TYR A 404 -7.14 2.94 -24.40
C TYR A 404 -7.90 2.74 -23.08
N GLU A 405 -8.11 1.51 -22.61
CA GLU A 405 -8.80 1.24 -21.34
C GLU A 405 -7.94 1.59 -20.12
N ARG A 406 -6.62 1.43 -20.23
CA ARG A 406 -5.66 1.60 -19.12
C ARG A 406 -4.48 2.51 -19.45
N ALA A 407 -4.43 3.04 -20.67
CA ALA A 407 -3.34 3.89 -21.11
C ALA A 407 -3.22 5.16 -20.25
N GLU A 408 -2.04 5.34 -19.69
CA GLU A 408 -1.62 6.56 -19.01
C GLU A 408 -0.38 7.15 -19.72
N ARG A 409 -0.12 8.45 -19.52
CA ARG A 409 1.10 9.13 -20.01
C ARG A 409 1.35 8.94 -21.53
N PHE A 410 0.26 8.88 -22.31
CA PHE A 410 0.34 8.91 -23.77
C PHE A 410 0.44 10.36 -24.25
N ALA A 411 1.46 10.67 -25.06
CA ALA A 411 1.75 12.04 -25.53
C ALA A 411 0.74 12.59 -26.56
N ALA A 412 -0.26 11.79 -26.95
CA ALA A 412 -1.30 12.16 -27.90
C ALA A 412 -2.68 11.72 -27.39
N SER A 413 -3.74 12.11 -28.11
CA SER A 413 -5.09 11.62 -27.84
C SER A 413 -5.37 10.35 -28.67
N ALA A 414 -5.88 9.31 -28.03
CA ALA A 414 -6.21 8.06 -28.70
C ALA A 414 -7.47 8.21 -29.58
N VAL A 415 -7.36 7.84 -30.86
CA VAL A 415 -8.52 7.63 -31.72
C VAL A 415 -8.92 6.17 -31.55
N ARG A 416 -10.08 5.94 -30.93
CA ARG A 416 -10.47 4.61 -30.44
C ARG A 416 -10.93 3.72 -31.59
N ASN A 417 -10.39 2.51 -31.67
CA ASN A 417 -10.77 1.44 -32.59
C ASN A 417 -10.69 1.78 -34.09
N GLU A 418 -10.06 2.90 -34.45
CA GLU A 418 -9.86 3.33 -35.83
C GLU A 418 -8.36 3.53 -36.10
N ALA A 419 -7.94 3.33 -37.35
CA ALA A 419 -6.56 3.57 -37.74
C ALA A 419 -6.34 5.08 -37.92
N ALA A 420 -5.38 5.64 -37.20
CA ALA A 420 -4.99 7.04 -37.28
C ALA A 420 -3.47 7.17 -37.41
N ASN A 421 -3.02 8.27 -38.02
CA ASN A 421 -1.60 8.60 -38.07
C ASN A 421 -1.20 9.38 -36.82
N TYR A 422 -0.12 8.93 -36.19
CA TYR A 422 0.49 9.56 -35.03
C TYR A 422 1.88 10.07 -35.38
N PHE A 423 2.38 11.00 -34.57
CA PHE A 423 3.69 11.60 -34.72
C PHE A 423 4.46 11.50 -33.41
N LEU A 424 5.67 10.95 -33.48
CA LEU A 424 6.57 10.87 -32.33
C LEU A 424 7.26 12.23 -32.12
N PRO A 425 7.00 12.94 -31.02
CA PRO A 425 7.67 14.21 -30.75
C PRO A 425 9.18 14.00 -30.55
N SER A 426 9.97 15.01 -30.88
CA SER A 426 11.44 14.97 -30.72
C SER A 426 11.90 14.81 -29.27
N ARG A 427 11.03 15.08 -28.29
CA ARG A 427 11.27 14.92 -26.85
C ARG A 427 10.00 14.41 -26.17
N LEU A 428 10.17 13.46 -25.27
CA LEU A 428 9.13 12.93 -24.39
C LEU A 428 9.42 13.33 -22.94
N HIS A 429 8.37 13.56 -22.16
CA HIS A 429 8.43 13.79 -20.72
C HIS A 429 8.73 12.50 -19.96
N ARG A 430 8.83 12.61 -18.62
CA ARG A 430 9.16 11.45 -17.78
C ARG A 430 8.08 10.37 -17.86
N ASP A 431 8.49 9.13 -18.11
CA ASP A 431 7.61 7.95 -18.19
C ASP A 431 6.52 8.08 -19.29
N GLU A 432 6.72 9.00 -20.25
CA GLU A 432 5.77 9.28 -21.33
C GLU A 432 6.09 8.42 -22.56
N TRP A 433 5.05 8.02 -23.29
CA TRP A 433 5.17 7.27 -24.53
C TRP A 433 4.36 7.90 -25.66
N ALA A 434 4.75 7.60 -26.90
CA ALA A 434 4.13 8.12 -28.10
C ALA A 434 4.22 7.13 -29.26
N LEU A 435 3.50 7.44 -30.35
CA LEU A 435 3.45 6.62 -31.55
C LEU A 435 3.90 7.44 -32.76
N ASP A 436 4.57 6.78 -33.70
CA ASP A 436 4.85 7.30 -35.04
C ASP A 436 4.21 6.39 -36.10
N GLY A 437 3.65 6.99 -37.15
CA GLY A 437 3.01 6.27 -38.24
C GLY A 437 1.57 5.86 -37.95
N ALA A 438 1.04 4.92 -38.74
CA ALA A 438 -0.36 4.53 -38.68
C ALA A 438 -0.59 3.44 -37.63
N TRP A 439 -1.46 3.71 -36.65
CA TRP A 439 -1.81 2.77 -35.57
C TRP A 439 -3.31 2.71 -35.36
N ARG A 440 -3.81 1.53 -34.97
CA ARG A 440 -5.14 1.35 -34.41
C ARG A 440 -5.02 1.09 -32.91
N ILE A 441 -5.65 1.92 -32.09
CA ILE A 441 -5.63 1.79 -30.63
C ILE A 441 -6.93 1.09 -30.20
N GLU A 442 -6.80 -0.14 -29.69
CA GLU A 442 -7.89 -0.98 -29.18
C GLU A 442 -7.92 -0.92 -27.64
N GLY A 443 -8.89 -1.59 -27.01
CA GLY A 443 -9.12 -1.48 -25.56
C GLY A 443 -7.90 -1.89 -24.73
N GLN A 444 -7.32 -3.05 -25.04
CA GLN A 444 -6.20 -3.65 -24.29
C GLN A 444 -4.84 -3.54 -25.01
N ARG A 445 -4.79 -3.07 -26.26
CA ARG A 445 -3.59 -3.12 -27.11
C ARG A 445 -3.58 -2.05 -28.20
N ILE A 446 -2.43 -1.86 -28.82
CA ILE A 446 -2.26 -1.13 -30.08
C ILE A 446 -1.83 -2.07 -31.21
N VAL A 447 -2.25 -1.77 -32.43
CA VAL A 447 -1.96 -2.57 -33.62
C VAL A 447 -1.33 -1.68 -34.70
N SER A 448 -0.16 -2.05 -35.21
CA SER A 448 0.48 -1.30 -36.30
C SER A 448 -0.34 -1.45 -37.59
N ALA A 449 -0.71 -0.34 -38.21
CA ALA A 449 -1.50 -0.32 -39.44
C ALA A 449 -0.65 -0.09 -40.70
N ALA A 450 0.60 0.39 -40.55
CA ALA A 450 1.53 0.57 -41.66
C ALA A 450 2.92 0.02 -41.36
N LYS A 451 3.69 -0.22 -42.43
CA LYS A 451 5.12 -0.53 -42.34
C LYS A 451 5.89 0.68 -41.82
N GLY A 452 6.83 0.45 -40.91
CA GLY A 452 7.67 1.48 -40.31
C GLY A 452 7.03 2.21 -39.13
N SER A 453 5.81 1.82 -38.74
CA SER A 453 5.15 2.38 -37.54
C SER A 453 5.99 2.07 -36.30
N SER A 454 6.18 3.07 -35.43
CA SER A 454 7.03 2.94 -34.26
C SER A 454 6.36 3.38 -32.96
N ILE A 455 6.86 2.84 -31.84
CA ILE A 455 6.46 3.18 -30.48
C ILE A 455 7.69 3.81 -29.81
N GLY A 456 7.55 5.03 -29.32
CA GLY A 456 8.58 5.71 -28.54
C GLY A 456 8.21 5.72 -27.06
N ILE A 457 9.15 5.45 -26.16
CA ILE A 457 8.95 5.58 -24.72
C ILE A 457 10.20 6.13 -24.03
N GLU A 458 9.98 7.10 -23.16
CA GLU A 458 10.95 7.56 -22.18
C GLU A 458 10.83 6.71 -20.91
N PHE A 459 11.92 6.11 -20.45
CA PHE A 459 11.88 5.18 -19.32
C PHE A 459 13.08 5.34 -18.39
N THR A 460 12.91 4.89 -17.16
CA THR A 460 13.92 4.77 -16.11
C THR A 460 13.93 3.32 -15.61
N ALA A 461 14.88 2.52 -16.08
CA ALA A 461 15.05 1.12 -15.70
C ALA A 461 16.41 0.59 -16.16
N ARG A 462 16.83 -0.59 -15.66
CA ARG A 462 17.95 -1.33 -16.25
C ARG A 462 17.50 -2.20 -17.41
N LYS A 463 16.40 -2.94 -17.21
CA LYS A 463 15.81 -3.87 -18.19
C LYS A 463 14.43 -3.37 -18.60
N VAL A 464 14.12 -3.53 -19.89
CA VAL A 464 12.80 -3.18 -20.44
C VAL A 464 12.25 -4.38 -21.20
N TYR A 465 10.99 -4.66 -20.96
CA TYR A 465 10.23 -5.72 -21.60
C TYR A 465 8.96 -5.12 -22.22
N LEU A 466 8.45 -5.78 -23.25
CA LEU A 466 7.21 -5.39 -23.91
C LEU A 466 6.43 -6.65 -24.25
N VAL A 467 5.16 -6.66 -23.85
CA VAL A 467 4.21 -7.70 -24.25
C VAL A 467 3.82 -7.44 -25.70
N LEU A 468 4.25 -8.33 -26.58
CA LEU A 468 4.04 -8.23 -28.03
C LEU A 468 3.27 -9.43 -28.55
N GLY A 469 2.51 -9.20 -29.61
CA GLY A 469 1.74 -10.21 -30.34
C GLY A 469 1.89 -10.03 -31.84
N SER A 470 1.78 -11.14 -32.57
CA SER A 470 1.64 -11.10 -34.03
C SER A 470 0.96 -12.38 -34.53
N LYS A 471 0.13 -12.26 -35.58
CA LYS A 471 -0.45 -13.43 -36.28
C LYS A 471 0.51 -14.04 -37.28
N THR A 472 1.39 -13.23 -37.84
CA THR A 472 2.45 -13.61 -38.78
C THR A 472 3.78 -13.10 -38.23
N PRO A 473 4.90 -13.78 -38.50
CA PRO A 473 6.21 -13.30 -38.06
C PRO A 473 6.49 -11.86 -38.52
N ILE A 474 6.73 -10.95 -37.59
CA ILE A 474 7.07 -9.54 -37.87
C ILE A 474 8.45 -9.24 -37.29
N ARG A 475 9.33 -8.69 -38.11
CA ARG A 475 10.63 -8.20 -37.66
C ARG A 475 10.45 -6.86 -36.95
N VAL A 476 11.02 -6.76 -35.76
CA VAL A 476 10.99 -5.58 -34.90
C VAL A 476 12.41 -5.12 -34.64
N THR A 477 12.66 -3.83 -34.85
CA THR A 477 13.94 -3.19 -34.55
C THR A 477 13.77 -2.27 -33.35
N VAL A 478 14.62 -2.46 -32.33
CA VAL A 478 14.66 -1.66 -31.12
C VAL A 478 15.86 -0.72 -31.19
N LYS A 479 15.62 0.58 -31.06
CA LYS A 479 16.67 1.58 -30.86
C LYS A 479 16.68 2.06 -29.41
N LEU A 480 17.87 2.21 -28.84
CA LEU A 480 18.12 2.86 -27.57
C LEU A 480 18.87 4.17 -27.84
N ASP A 481 18.31 5.30 -27.41
CA ASP A 481 18.89 6.64 -27.59
C ASP A 481 19.29 6.91 -29.06
N GLY A 482 18.42 6.50 -29.99
CA GLY A 482 18.60 6.67 -31.44
C GLY A 482 19.53 5.65 -32.13
N LYS A 483 20.20 4.76 -31.37
CA LYS A 483 21.08 3.72 -31.92
C LYS A 483 20.39 2.37 -31.91
N VAL A 484 20.52 1.58 -32.98
CA VAL A 484 19.97 0.22 -33.02
C VAL A 484 20.64 -0.63 -31.94
N ALA A 485 19.83 -1.13 -31.01
CA ALA A 485 20.27 -1.95 -29.88
C ALA A 485 20.02 -3.44 -30.16
N LYS A 486 18.87 -3.79 -30.74
CA LYS A 486 18.45 -5.17 -30.97
C LYS A 486 17.46 -5.25 -32.14
N THR A 487 17.50 -6.35 -32.89
CA THR A 487 16.47 -6.71 -33.85
C THR A 487 16.05 -8.16 -33.60
N PHE A 488 14.75 -8.43 -33.57
CA PHE A 488 14.21 -9.77 -33.36
C PHE A 488 12.91 -9.96 -34.12
N THR A 489 12.37 -11.17 -34.10
CA THR A 489 11.09 -11.50 -34.76
C THR A 489 10.04 -11.79 -33.69
N VAL A 490 8.90 -11.11 -33.78
CA VAL A 490 7.72 -11.40 -32.97
C VAL A 490 6.89 -12.45 -33.70
N ASN A 491 6.64 -13.57 -33.05
CA ASN A 491 5.88 -14.69 -33.60
C ASN A 491 4.97 -15.30 -32.52
N GLY A 492 3.84 -14.64 -32.26
CA GLY A 492 2.91 -15.00 -31.19
C GLY A 492 2.90 -14.01 -30.03
N HIS A 493 2.01 -14.27 -29.05
CA HIS A 493 1.73 -13.42 -27.90
C HIS A 493 2.57 -13.81 -26.68
N GLU A 494 3.65 -13.07 -26.45
CA GLU A 494 4.62 -13.35 -25.38
C GLU A 494 5.22 -12.05 -24.83
N LEU A 495 5.93 -12.16 -23.71
CA LEU A 495 6.77 -11.09 -23.16
C LEU A 495 8.15 -11.11 -23.82
N TYR A 496 8.57 -9.98 -24.40
CA TYR A 496 9.86 -9.85 -25.06
C TYR A 496 10.79 -8.91 -24.28
N GLN A 497 11.98 -9.39 -23.92
CA GLN A 497 13.04 -8.50 -23.40
C GLN A 497 13.62 -7.66 -24.53
N LEU A 498 13.42 -6.34 -24.46
CA LEU A 498 13.89 -5.39 -25.45
C LEU A 498 15.36 -5.02 -25.21
N ILE A 499 15.72 -4.66 -23.98
CA ILE A 499 17.08 -4.25 -23.59
C ILE A 499 17.46 -4.73 -22.18
N ASP A 500 18.76 -4.88 -21.93
CA ASP A 500 19.39 -4.93 -20.61
C ASP A 500 20.63 -4.03 -20.67
N ARG A 501 20.62 -2.92 -19.92
CA ARG A 501 21.68 -1.90 -19.96
C ARG A 501 22.84 -2.17 -19.01
N GLY A 502 22.75 -3.22 -18.18
CA GLY A 502 23.73 -3.51 -17.12
C GLY A 502 23.68 -2.56 -15.92
N SER A 503 23.21 -1.32 -16.08
CA SER A 503 22.97 -0.37 -14.99
C SER A 503 21.59 0.30 -15.07
N PHE A 504 21.07 0.67 -13.91
CA PHE A 504 19.81 1.40 -13.78
C PHE A 504 19.98 2.85 -14.23
N GLY A 505 19.07 3.34 -15.06
CA GLY A 505 19.09 4.74 -15.49
C GLY A 505 18.02 5.09 -16.50
N ARG A 506 18.05 6.35 -16.94
CA ARG A 506 17.12 6.94 -17.88
C ARG A 506 17.50 6.65 -19.34
N GLY A 507 16.53 6.50 -20.23
CA GLY A 507 16.76 6.29 -21.67
C GLY A 507 15.51 6.46 -22.52
N MET A 508 15.69 6.57 -23.83
CA MET A 508 14.59 6.60 -24.80
C MET A 508 14.66 5.36 -25.69
N LEU A 509 13.56 4.60 -25.73
CA LEU A 509 13.38 3.47 -26.63
C LEU A 509 12.49 3.84 -27.80
N GLU A 510 12.87 3.36 -28.98
CA GLU A 510 12.02 3.36 -30.17
C GLU A 510 11.89 1.91 -30.70
N ILE A 511 10.67 1.41 -30.81
CA ILE A 511 10.35 0.06 -31.26
C ILE A 511 9.69 0.18 -32.63
N ILE A 512 10.32 -0.34 -33.69
CA ILE A 512 9.90 -0.13 -35.07
C ILE A 512 9.46 -1.46 -35.69
N ALA A 513 8.25 -1.49 -36.24
CA ALA A 513 7.70 -2.64 -36.92
C ALA A 513 8.00 -2.59 -38.43
N ASP A 514 8.65 -3.63 -38.98
CA ASP A 514 8.97 -3.69 -40.42
C ASP A 514 7.73 -3.99 -41.30
N SER A 515 6.58 -4.29 -40.70
CA SER A 515 5.32 -4.65 -41.37
C SER A 515 4.11 -4.34 -40.48
N PRO A 516 2.91 -4.14 -41.06
CA PRO A 516 1.69 -3.97 -40.28
C PRO A 516 1.28 -5.25 -39.54
N GLY A 517 0.46 -5.10 -38.50
CA GLY A 517 -0.09 -6.21 -37.71
C GLY A 517 0.70 -6.57 -36.45
N LEU A 518 1.68 -5.74 -36.05
CA LEU A 518 2.33 -5.88 -34.75
C LEU A 518 1.35 -5.42 -33.68
N GLU A 519 1.11 -6.28 -32.70
CA GLU A 519 0.27 -5.99 -31.55
C GLU A 519 1.18 -5.71 -30.34
N ALA A 520 0.92 -4.63 -29.60
CA ALA A 520 1.65 -4.29 -28.38
C ALA A 520 0.69 -3.95 -27.25
N TYR A 521 0.97 -4.44 -26.04
CA TYR A 521 0.02 -4.41 -24.92
C TYR A 521 0.50 -3.52 -23.77
N ALA A 522 1.64 -3.86 -23.16
CA ALA A 522 2.20 -3.12 -22.04
C ALA A 522 3.73 -3.22 -21.97
N PHE A 523 4.38 -2.12 -21.58
CA PHE A 523 5.79 -2.14 -21.16
C PHE A 523 5.91 -2.49 -19.69
N THR A 524 6.86 -3.36 -19.37
CA THR A 524 7.25 -3.69 -18.01
C THR A 524 8.76 -3.57 -17.83
N PHE A 525 9.20 -3.41 -16.58
CA PHE A 525 10.55 -2.94 -16.26
C PHE A 525 11.23 -3.81 -15.19
N GLY A 526 12.55 -3.71 -15.10
CA GLY A 526 13.33 -4.36 -14.04
C GLY A 526 14.64 -3.65 -13.73
N SER A 527 15.19 -3.93 -12.54
CA SER A 527 16.41 -3.34 -11.98
C SER A 527 17.69 -4.11 -12.27
#